data_AF-A0A7V9NFK4-F1
#
_entry.id   AF-A0A7V9NFK4-F1
#
_cell.length_a   1.000
_cell.length_b   1.000
_cell.length_c   1.000
_cell.angle_alpha   90.00
_cell.angle_beta   90.00
_cell.angle_gamma   90.00
#
_symmetry.space_group_name_H-M   'P 1'
#
loop_
_entity.id
_entity.type
_entity.pdbx_description
1 polymer ?
#
loop_
_entity_poly.entity_id
_entity_poly.type
_entity_poly.pdbx_seq_one_letter_code
_entity_poly.pdbx_strand_id
1 'polypeptide(L)' 'MPTFAYSGRTRGGQTVSGERLADTRDAAVAALRREQIIITKIGAAAAPK' A
#
# COMPACT_ATOMS: atom_id res chain seq x y z
N MET A 1 -1.57 -15.34 -1.71
CA MET A 1 -1.74 -13.94 -2.16
C MET A 1 -0.65 -13.12 -1.49
N PRO A 2 0.21 -12.42 -2.24
CA PRO A 2 1.25 -11.61 -1.64
C PRO A 2 0.66 -10.39 -0.92
N THR A 3 1.31 -10.02 0.16
CA THR A 3 1.00 -8.80 0.90
C THR A 3 2.07 -7.76 0.58
N PHE A 4 1.66 -6.53 0.34
CA PHE A 4 2.54 -5.41 0.05
C PHE A 4 2.46 -4.41 1.19
N ALA A 5 3.58 -4.19 1.87
CA ALA A 5 3.69 -3.11 2.84
C ALA A 5 3.72 -1.78 2.08
N TYR A 6 2.87 -0.86 2.47
CA TYR A 6 2.78 0.46 1.87
C TYR A 6 2.93 1.55 2.91
N SER A 7 3.41 2.70 2.46
CA SER A 7 3.36 3.97 3.16
C SER A 7 2.89 5.03 2.18
N GLY A 8 1.99 5.87 2.64
CA GLY A 8 1.38 6.92 1.84
C GLY A 8 0.84 8.03 2.71
N ARG A 9 0.10 8.93 2.09
CA ARG A 9 -0.52 10.07 2.72
C ARG A 9 -1.96 10.18 2.25
N THR A 10 -2.90 10.39 3.15
CA THR A 10 -4.30 10.68 2.78
C THR A 10 -4.40 12.09 2.20
N ARG A 11 -5.50 12.40 1.50
CA ARG A 11 -5.78 13.77 1.06
C ARG A 11 -5.78 14.80 2.20
N GLY A 12 -6.07 14.38 3.43
CA GLY A 12 -6.01 15.23 4.63
C GLY A 12 -4.59 15.49 5.15
N GLY A 13 -3.54 14.98 4.49
CA GLY A 13 -2.15 15.20 4.87
C GLY A 13 -1.61 14.22 5.91
N GLN A 14 -2.43 13.28 6.40
CA GLN A 14 -2.00 12.28 7.37
C GLN A 14 -1.21 11.16 6.68
N THR A 15 -0.05 10.84 7.25
CA THR A 15 0.72 9.68 6.83
C THR A 15 0.01 8.40 7.27
N VAL A 16 -0.19 7.47 6.33
CA VAL A 16 -0.81 6.16 6.57
C VAL A 16 0.13 5.09 6.08
N SER A 17 0.36 4.10 6.92
CA SER A 17 1.15 2.91 6.60
C SER A 17 0.35 1.68 6.94
N GLY A 18 0.52 0.62 6.15
CA GLY A 18 -0.17 -0.63 6.38
C GLY A 18 0.25 -1.68 5.38
N GLU A 19 -0.55 -2.74 5.34
CA GLU A 19 -0.35 -3.87 4.47
C GLU A 19 -1.52 -4.02 3.51
N ARG A 20 -1.22 -4.34 2.24
CA ARG A 20 -2.24 -4.54 1.22
C ARG A 20 -2.09 -5.88 0.53
N LEU A 21 -3.12 -6.70 0.63
CA LEU A 21 -3.28 -7.91 -0.16
C LEU A 21 -3.57 -7.54 -1.61
N ALA A 22 -2.74 -8.04 -2.53
CA ALA A 22 -2.95 -7.89 -3.96
C ALA A 22 -2.16 -8.97 -4.70
N ASP A 23 -2.54 -9.28 -5.94
CA ASP A 23 -1.80 -10.25 -6.75
C ASP A 23 -0.49 -9.67 -7.28
N THR A 24 -0.43 -8.35 -7.47
CA THR A 24 0.73 -7.62 -7.97
C THR A 24 0.88 -6.26 -7.27
N ARG A 25 2.07 -5.66 -7.38
CA ARG A 25 2.36 -4.32 -6.86
C ARG A 25 1.43 -3.26 -7.47
N ASP A 26 1.19 -3.32 -8.77
CA ASP A 26 0.26 -2.41 -9.47
C ASP A 26 -1.18 -2.57 -8.98
N ALA A 27 -1.63 -3.80 -8.73
CA ALA A 27 -2.96 -4.04 -8.14
C ALA A 27 -3.08 -3.44 -6.73
N ALA A 28 -2.03 -3.55 -5.90
CA ALA A 28 -2.00 -2.90 -4.58
C ALA A 28 -2.03 -1.37 -4.71
N VAL A 29 -1.25 -0.79 -5.62
CA VAL A 29 -1.23 0.66 -5.89
C VAL A 29 -2.59 1.15 -6.36
N ALA A 30 -3.22 0.44 -7.30
CA ALA A 30 -4.54 0.79 -7.82
C ALA A 30 -5.61 0.75 -6.71
N ALA A 31 -5.57 -0.25 -5.84
CA ALA A 31 -6.48 -0.37 -4.70
C ALA A 31 -6.32 0.81 -3.72
N LEU A 32 -5.09 1.12 -3.31
CA LEU A 32 -4.80 2.23 -2.39
C LEU A 32 -5.16 3.60 -2.99
N ARG A 33 -4.97 3.77 -4.29
CA ARG A 33 -5.38 4.99 -5.00
C ARG A 33 -6.90 5.17 -4.99
N ARG A 34 -7.68 4.08 -5.09
CA ARG A 34 -9.15 4.13 -4.96
C ARG A 34 -9.59 4.52 -3.54
N GLU A 35 -8.80 4.16 -2.53
CA GLU A 35 -8.99 4.56 -1.13
C GLU A 35 -8.53 5.99 -0.84
N GLN A 36 -8.16 6.77 -1.87
CA GLN A 36 -7.65 8.14 -1.75
C GLN A 36 -6.33 8.25 -0.96
N ILE A 37 -5.55 7.17 -0.95
CA ILE A 37 -4.21 7.13 -0.35
C ILE A 37 -3.19 7.44 -1.44
N ILE A 38 -2.43 8.52 -1.24
CA ILE A 38 -1.29 8.89 -2.09
C ILE A 38 -0.10 8.06 -1.63
N ILE A 39 0.25 7.04 -2.41
CA ILE A 39 1.34 6.12 -2.07
C ILE A 39 2.67 6.83 -2.25
N THR A 40 3.53 6.82 -1.23
CA THR A 40 4.89 7.37 -1.27
C THR A 40 5.93 6.26 -1.29
N LYS A 41 5.62 5.10 -0.74
CA LYS A 41 6.46 3.90 -0.77
C LYS A 41 5.60 2.65 -0.78
N ILE A 42 5.99 1.67 -1.59
CA ILE A 42 5.38 0.34 -1.56
C ILE A 42 6.50 -0.69 -1.75
N GLY A 43 6.50 -1.72 -0.92
CA GLY A 43 7.46 -2.83 -0.95
C GLY A 43 6.72 -4.15 -0.80
N ALA A 44 7.39 -5.25 -1.17
CA ALA A 44 6.90 -6.56 -0.76
C ALA A 44 6.89 -6.57 0.78
N ALA A 45 5.75 -6.87 1.41
CA ALA A 45 5.75 -7.13 2.84
C ALA A 45 6.66 -8.33 3.03
N ALA A 46 7.74 -8.14 3.79
CA ALA A 46 8.58 -9.27 4.16
C ALA A 46 7.65 -10.32 4.76
N ALA A 47 7.61 -11.50 4.15
CA ALA A 47 7.00 -12.65 4.81
C ALA A 47 7.61 -12.71 6.21
N PRO A 48 6.81 -12.76 7.30
CA PRO A 48 7.39 -13.06 8.60
C PRO A 48 8.14 -14.38 8.43
N LYS A 49 9.45 -14.33 8.68
CA LYS A 49 10.38 -15.45 8.56
C LYS A 49 9.99 -16.57 9.51
#